data_AF-A0A241Q356-F1
#
_entry.id   AF-A0A241Q356-F1
#
_cell.length_a   1.000
_cell.length_b   1.000
_cell.length_c   1.000
_cell.angle_alpha   90.00
_cell.angle_beta   90.00
_cell.angle_gamma   90.00
#
_symmetry.space_group_name_H-M   'P 1'
#
loop_
_entity.id
_entity.type
_entity.pdbx_description
1 polymer ?
#
loop_
_entity_poly.entity_id
_entity_poly.type
_entity_poly.pdbx_seq_one_letter_code
_entity_poly.pdbx_strand_id
1 'polypeptide(L)' 'MLHKFYINTITQEVHKNFCKFVLCQNIVELGDFEYPYEAIKYAKQIGYSNADGCAHCCPQSNNG' A
#
# COMPACT_ATOMS: atom_id res chain seq x y z
N MET A 1 7.83 11.04 9.11
CA MET A 1 6.83 11.94 8.47
C MET A 1 5.67 11.05 8.03
N LEU A 2 4.42 11.42 8.35
CA LEU A 2 3.26 10.63 7.94
C LEU A 2 2.99 10.78 6.45
N HIS A 3 2.64 9.68 5.80
CA HIS A 3 2.20 9.60 4.41
C HIS A 3 0.87 8.88 4.34
N LYS A 4 0.00 9.33 3.44
CA LYS A 4 -1.23 8.62 3.13
C LYS A 4 -0.94 7.40 2.25
N PHE A 5 -1.51 6.25 2.62
CA PHE A 5 -1.36 4.99 1.91
C PHE A 5 -2.67 4.50 1.33
N TYR A 6 -2.55 3.80 0.21
CA TYR A 6 -3.65 3.18 -0.53
C TYR A 6 -3.30 1.74 -0.84
N ILE A 7 -4.31 0.89 -0.99
CA ILE A 7 -4.16 -0.45 -1.53
C ILE A 7 -4.95 -0.59 -2.83
N ASN A 8 -4.35 -1.22 -3.84
CA ASN A 8 -5.08 -1.69 -4.99
C ASN A 8 -5.84 -2.99 -4.62
N THR A 9 -7.16 -3.04 -4.76
CA THR A 9 -7.97 -4.18 -4.33
C THR A 9 -7.87 -5.40 -5.24
N ILE A 10 -7.33 -5.23 -6.46
CA ILE A 10 -7.07 -6.33 -7.40
C ILE A 10 -5.68 -6.93 -7.16
N THR A 11 -4.63 -6.11 -7.14
CA THR A 11 -3.24 -6.59 -6.98
C THR A 11 -2.82 -6.75 -5.52
N GLN A 12 -3.53 -6.10 -4.60
CA GLN A 12 -3.18 -5.95 -3.18
C GLN A 12 -1.84 -5.22 -2.96
N GLU A 13 -1.34 -4.50 -3.96
CA GLU A 13 -0.18 -3.63 -3.78
C GLU A 13 -0.52 -2.38 -2.97
N VAL A 14 0.35 -2.05 -2.01
CA VAL A 14 0.27 -0.89 -1.14
C VAL A 14 1.14 0.23 -1.71
N HIS A 15 0.52 1.39 -1.89
CA HIS A 15 1.13 2.56 -2.50
C HIS A 15 1.08 3.77 -1.58
N LYS A 16 2.08 4.64 -1.70
CA LYS A 16 2.03 6.00 -1.15
C LYS A 16 1.19 6.90 -2.05
N ASN A 17 0.60 7.95 -1.49
CA ASN A 17 -0.20 8.94 -2.20
C ASN A 17 0.47 9.62 -3.40
N PHE A 18 1.80 9.71 -3.42
CA PHE A 18 2.57 10.28 -4.54
C PHE A 18 3.04 9.25 -5.57
N CYS A 19 2.64 7.97 -5.44
CA CYS A 19 3.03 6.94 -6.40
C CYS A 19 2.38 7.20 -7.76
N LYS A 20 3.18 7.39 -8.81
CA LYS A 20 2.69 7.57 -10.19
C LYS A 20 2.05 6.29 -10.77
N PHE A 21 2.33 5.15 -10.14
CA PHE A 21 1.80 3.83 -10.51
C PHE A 21 0.58 3.44 -9.67
N VAL A 22 0.06 4.35 -8.83
CA VAL A 22 -1.29 4.19 -8.30
C VAL A 22 -2.23 4.15 -9.50
N LEU A 23 -2.83 2.98 -9.70
CA LEU A 23 -3.97 2.88 -10.58
C LEU A 23 -5.11 3.63 -9.89
N CYS A 24 -5.60 4.71 -10.49
CA CYS A 24 -6.72 5.51 -9.94
C CYS A 24 -8.04 4.71 -9.85
N GLN A 25 -8.04 3.45 -10.28
CA GLN A 25 -9.17 2.53 -10.20
C GLN A 25 -8.81 1.39 -9.24
N ASN A 26 -9.83 0.88 -8.53
CA ASN A 26 -9.68 -0.21 -7.56
C ASN A 26 -8.76 0.14 -6.38
N ILE A 27 -8.76 1.39 -5.90
CA ILE A 27 -7.96 1.81 -4.75
C ILE A 27 -8.83 2.08 -3.53
N VAL A 28 -8.34 1.65 -2.37
CA VAL A 28 -8.91 1.93 -1.05
C VAL A 28 -7.87 2.63 -0.20
N GLU A 29 -8.27 3.70 0.48
CA GLU A 29 -7.41 4.39 1.44
C GLU A 29 -7.21 3.53 2.70
N LEU A 30 -5.96 3.31 3.08
CA LEU A 30 -5.59 2.59 4.31
C LEU A 30 -5.44 3.54 5.51
N GLY A 31 -5.16 4.82 5.25
CA GLY A 31 -4.89 5.85 6.25
C GLY A 31 -3.47 6.41 6.17
N ASP A 32 -3.09 7.17 7.20
CA ASP A 32 -1.78 7.79 7.30
C ASP A 32 -0.84 6.96 8.18
N PHE A 33 0.34 6.62 7.64
CA PHE A 33 1.37 5.83 8.31
C PHE A 33 2.75 6.46 8.11
N GLU A 34 3.71 6.15 8.95
CA GLU A 34 5.08 6.62 8.75
C GLU A 34 5.81 5.74 7.72
N TYR A 35 5.54 4.43 7.75
CA TYR A 35 6.24 3.46 6.92
C TYR A 35 5.30 2.52 6.17
N PRO A 36 5.70 2.03 4.97
CA PRO A 36 4.89 1.10 4.19
C PRO A 36 4.55 -0.21 4.92
N TYR A 37 5.46 -0.74 5.74
CA TYR A 37 5.22 -1.99 6.47
C TYR A 37 4.04 -1.88 7.46
N GLU A 38 3.79 -0.69 8.01
CA GLU A 38 2.67 -0.44 8.91
C GLU A 38 1.35 -0.48 8.14
N ALA A 39 1.31 0.19 6.98
CA ALA A 39 0.16 0.15 6.07
C ALA A 39 -0.13 -1.28 5.56
N ILE A 40 0.92 -2.04 5.20
CA ILE A 40 0.79 -3.45 4.78
C ILE A 40 0.25 -4.32 5.92
N LYS A 41 0.78 -4.13 7.13
CA LYS A 41 0.30 -4.85 8.32
C LYS A 41 -1.19 -4.56 8.57
N TYR A 42 -1.59 -3.30 8.48
CA TYR A 42 -2.99 -2.90 8.61
C TYR A 42 -3.85 -3.50 7.50
N ALA A 43 -3.42 -3.44 6.24
CA ALA A 43 -4.12 -4.04 5.11
C ALA A 43 -4.39 -5.54 5.32
N LYS A 44 -3.39 -6.28 5.82
CA LYS A 44 -3.54 -7.71 6.17
C LYS A 44 -4.56 -7.93 7.29
N GLN A 45 -4.59 -7.05 8.29
CA GLN A 45 -5.55 -7.14 9.40
C GLN A 45 -7.00 -6.94 8.95
N ILE A 46 -7.24 -6.12 7.92
CA ILE A 46 -8.60 -5.84 7.41
C ILE A 46 -9.03 -6.75 6.24
N GLY A 47 -8.24 -7.76 5.89
CA GLY A 47 -8.64 -8.81 4.94
C GLY A 47 -7.85 -8.88 3.63
N TYR A 48 -6.90 -7.97 3.38
CA TYR A 48 -5.99 -8.06 2.23
C TYR A 48 -4.79 -8.94 2.58
N SER A 49 -5.01 -10.25 2.67
CA SER A 49 -4.01 -11.22 3.15
C SER A 49 -2.72 -11.23 2.32
N ASN A 50 -2.81 -10.90 1.03
CA ASN A 50 -1.70 -10.87 0.09
C ASN A 50 -1.10 -9.47 -0.07
N ALA A 51 -1.43 -8.53 0.83
CA ALA A 51 -0.93 -7.17 0.72
C ALA A 51 0.61 -7.14 0.72
N ASP A 52 1.16 -6.41 -0.24
CA ASP A 52 2.61 -6.22 -0.40
C ASP A 52 2.92 -4.78 -0.83
N GLY A 53 4.16 -4.34 -0.66
CA GLY A 53 4.55 -2.99 -1.07
C GLY A 53 4.67 -2.88 -2.58
N CYS A 54 4.22 -1.77 -3.16
CA CYS A 54 4.53 -1.44 -4.55
C CYS A 54 6.04 -1.29 -4.75
N ALA A 55 6.61 -2.00 -5.74
CA ALA A 55 8.04 -1.97 -6.04
C ALA A 55 8.61 -0.57 -6.33
N HIS A 56 7.78 0.38 -6.77
CA HIS A 56 8.23 1.73 -7.15
C HIS A 56 8.23 2.74 -5.99
N CYS A 57 7.23 2.71 -5.11
CA CYS A 57 7.10 3.70 -4.02
C CYS A 57 7.28 3.11 -2.61
N CYS A 58 7.29 1.79 -2.50
CA CYS A 58 7.45 1.03 -1.27
C CYS A 58 8.48 -0.12 -1.43
N PRO A 59 9.65 0.08 -2.09
CA PRO A 59 10.57 -1.01 -2.42
C PRO A 59 11.13 -1.74 -1.19
N GLN A 60 11.23 -1.08 -0.03
CA GLN A 60 11.69 -1.72 1.21
C GLN A 60 10.68 -2.70 1.81
N SER A 61 9.46 -2.74 1.26
CA SER A 61 8.38 -3.60 1.75
C SER A 61 7.70 -4.34 0.60
N ASN A 62 8.36 -4.43 -0.56
CA ASN A 62 8.00 -5.32 -1.67
C ASN A 62 8.79 -6.63 -1.51
N ASN A 63 8.14 -7.78 -1.64
CA ASN A 63 8.73 -9.09 -1.38
C ASN A 63 8.71 -10.04 -2.59
N GLY A 64 8.33 -9.57 -3.79
CA GLY A 64 8.35 -10.38 -5.02
C GLY A 64 7.72 -9.71 -6.23
#